data_AF-A0A7C6LCC8-F1
#
_entry.id   AF-A0A7C6LCC8-F1
#
_cell.length_a   1.000
_cell.length_b   1.000
_cell.length_c   1.000
_cell.angle_alpha   90.00
_cell.angle_beta   90.00
_cell.angle_gamma   90.00
#
_symmetry.space_group_name_H-M   'P 1'
#
loop_
_entity.id
_entity.type
_entity.pdbx_description
1 polymer ?
#
loop_
_entity_poly.entity_id
_entity_poly.type
_entity_poly.pdbx_seq_one_letter_code
_entity_poly.pdbx_strand_id
1 'polypeptide(L)' 'MYGAGERFLHLSIECAVDSGNHIISDMRYKKPGSYRDIFVVLGEKHVISTELGRNLRIWPTFVIYWYMTI' A
#
# COMPACT_ATOMS: atom_id res chain seq x y z
N MET A 1 2.89 -24.87 -8.91
CA MET A 1 3.61 -24.14 -7.86
C MET A 1 3.73 -22.64 -8.18
N TYR A 2 2.67 -21.98 -8.69
CA TYR A 2 2.69 -20.54 -9.01
C TYR A 2 1.94 -19.68 -7.97
N GLY A 3 1.02 -20.24 -7.17
CA GLY A 3 0.18 -19.45 -6.25
C GLY A 3 0.86 -19.00 -4.94
N ALA A 4 1.98 -19.60 -4.53
CA ALA A 4 2.63 -19.24 -3.27
C ALA A 4 3.27 -17.84 -3.34
N GLY A 5 3.97 -17.53 -4.44
CA GLY A 5 4.60 -16.22 -4.64
C GLY A 5 3.58 -15.08 -4.73
N GLU A 6 2.48 -15.29 -5.45
CA GLU A 6 1.38 -14.32 -5.56
C GLU A 6 0.74 -14.05 -4.20
N ARG A 7 0.48 -15.10 -3.41
CA ARG A 7 -0.09 -14.96 -2.06
C ARG A 7 0.85 -14.23 -1.10
N PHE A 8 2.16 -14.51 -1.14
CA PHE A 8 3.13 -13.79 -0.32
C PHE A 8 3.25 -12.32 -0.73
N LEU A 9 3.18 -12.02 -2.02
CA LEU A 9 3.19 -10.64 -2.50
C LEU A 9 1.94 -9.88 -2.05
N HIS A 10 0.76 -10.51 -2.17
CA HIS A 10 -0.51 -9.96 -1.69
C HIS A 10 -0.46 -9.66 -0.20
N LEU A 11 -0.04 -10.62 0.62
CA LEU A 11 0.11 -10.46 2.07
C LEU A 11 1.10 -9.34 2.42
N SER A 12 2.22 -9.25 1.71
CA SER A 12 3.21 -8.20 1.95
C SER A 12 2.65 -6.81 1.68
N ILE A 13 1.82 -6.66 0.64
CA ILE A 13 1.15 -5.39 0.32
C ILE A 13 0.10 -5.05 1.38
N GLU A 14 -0.70 -6.02 1.82
CA GLU A 14 -1.68 -5.80 2.90
C GLU A 14 -1.00 -5.38 4.20
N CYS A 15 0.08 -6.07 4.60
CA CYS A 15 0.84 -5.70 5.79
C CYS A 15 1.44 -4.28 5.70
N ALA A 16 1.94 -3.88 4.52
CA ALA A 16 2.47 -2.53 4.33
C ALA A 16 1.38 -1.45 4.42
N VAL A 17 0.21 -1.73 3.85
CA VAL A 17 -0.98 -0.86 3.91
C VAL A 17 -1.45 -0.70 5.35
N ASP A 18 -1.55 -1.80 6.09
CA ASP A 18 -2.01 -1.80 7.49
C ASP A 18 -1.04 -1.04 8.41
N SER A 19 0.26 -1.27 8.24
CA SER A 19 1.31 -0.53 8.95
C SER A 19 1.22 0.97 8.67
N GLY A 20 1.00 1.35 7.41
CA GLY A 20 0.82 2.75 7.03
C GLY A 20 -0.41 3.41 7.66
N ASN A 21 -1.53 2.68 7.72
CA ASN A 21 -2.74 3.12 8.39
C ASN A 21 -2.55 3.32 9.90
N HIS A 22 -1.81 2.40 10.54
CA HIS A 22 -1.44 2.54 11.94
C HIS A 22 -0.61 3.80 12.19
N ILE A 23 0.41 4.06 11.36
CA ILE A 23 1.24 5.28 11.46
C ILE A 23 0.40 6.55 11.26
N ILE A 24 -0.48 6.59 10.25
CA ILE A 24 -1.36 7.74 10.00
C ILE A 24 -2.26 8.02 11.19
N SER A 25 -2.79 6.95 11.82
CA SER A 25 -3.69 7.05 12.97
C SER A 25 -2.95 7.55 14.21
N ASP A 26 -1.77 7.00 14.49
CA ASP A 26 -0.94 7.36 15.64
C ASP A 26 -0.45 8.81 15.55
N MET A 27 0.00 9.21 14.36
CA MET A 27 0.50 10.56 14.09
C MET A 27 -0.60 11.59 13.79
N ARG A 28 -1.87 11.20 13.88
CA ARG A 28 -3.06 12.03 13.58
C ARG A 28 -2.99 12.74 12.23
N TYR A 29 -2.47 12.06 11.22
CA TYR A 29 -2.42 12.59 9.87
C TYR A 29 -3.82 12.64 9.23
N LYS A 30 -3.92 13.37 8.12
CA LYS A 30 -5.16 13.44 7.34
C LYS A 30 -5.54 12.02 6.90
N LYS A 31 -6.78 11.64 7.17
CA LYS A 31 -7.31 10.33 6.82
C LYS A 31 -7.25 10.16 5.28
N PRO A 32 -6.57 9.12 4.77
CA PRO A 32 -6.45 8.87 3.34
C PRO A 32 -7.83 8.56 2.74
N GLY A 33 -8.07 8.99 1.50
CA GLY A 33 -9.33 8.75 0.78
C GLY A 33 -9.47 7.33 0.26
N SER A 34 -8.35 6.65 0.03
CA SER A 34 -8.26 5.25 -0.39
C SER A 34 -6.99 4.60 0.16
N TYR A 35 -6.91 3.26 0.14
CA TYR A 35 -5.71 2.52 0.54
C TYR A 35 -4.45 2.95 -0.24
N ARG A 36 -4.60 3.40 -1.48
CA ARG A 36 -3.48 3.90 -2.30
C ARG A 36 -2.94 5.25 -1.82
N ASP A 37 -3.78 6.04 -1.14
CA ASP A 37 -3.41 7.36 -0.65
C ASP A 37 -2.60 7.27 0.65
N ILE A 38 -2.59 6.12 1.34
CA ILE A 38 -1.77 5.88 2.53
C ILE A 38 -0.30 6.19 2.23
N PHE A 39 0.23 5.62 1.15
CA PHE A 39 1.64 5.83 0.76
C PHE A 39 1.91 7.27 0.28
N VAL A 40 0.91 7.97 -0.25
CA VAL A 40 1.04 9.39 -0.62
C VAL A 40 1.15 10.25 0.63
N VAL A 41 0.25 10.05 1.61
CA VAL A 41 0.27 10.78 2.89
C VAL A 41 1.58 10.53 3.65
N LEU A 42 2.08 9.29 3.65
CA LEU A 42 3.37 8.96 4.27
C LEU A 42 4.55 9.63 3.54
N GLY A 43 4.50 9.72 2.21
CA GLY A 43 5.50 10.43 1.42
C GLY A 43 5.49 11.94 1.65
N GLU A 44 4.31 12.56 1.72
CA GLU A 44 4.14 13.99 2.05
C GLU A 44 4.64 14.35 3.45
N LYS A 45 4.57 13.41 4.38
CA LYS A 45 5.07 13.57 5.75
C LYS A 45 6.53 13.14 5.93
N HIS A 46 7.23 12.83 4.83
CA HIS A 46 8.62 12.37 4.82
C HIS A 46 8.87 11.12 5.68
N VAL A 47 7.84 10.31 5.94
CA VAL A 47 7.97 9.01 6.63
C VAL A 47 8.59 7.98 5.70
N ILE A 48 8.28 8.08 4.40
CA ILE A 48 8.92 7.33 3.33
C ILE A 48 9.38 8.30 2.25
N SER A 49 10.32 7.88 1.39
CA SER A 49 10.70 8.70 0.24
C SER A 49 9.50 8.90 -0.69
N THR A 50 9.35 10.10 -1.22
CA THR A 50 8.27 10.46 -2.15
C THR A 50 8.29 9.59 -3.42
N GLU A 51 9.48 9.19 -3.87
CA GLU A 51 9.66 8.25 -4.97
C GLU A 51 9.08 6.85 -4.64
N LEU A 52 9.37 6.33 -3.45
CA LEU A 52 8.83 5.05 -2.99
C LEU A 52 7.30 5.12 -2.85
N GLY A 53 6.77 6.20 -2.27
CA GLY A 53 5.33 6.40 -2.14
C GLY A 53 4.61 6.46 -3.49
N ARG A 54 5.22 7.10 -4.49
CA ARG A 54 4.69 7.15 -5.86
C ARG A 54 4.72 5.79 -6.54
N ASN A 55 5.80 5.03 -6.39
CA ASN A 55 5.92 3.69 -6.95
C ASN A 55 4.89 2.74 -6.32
N LEU A 56 4.77 2.73 -4.99
CA LEU A 56 3.84 1.87 -4.25
C LEU A 56 2.36 2.14 -4.54
N ARG A 57 2.00 3.36 -4.96
CA ARG A 57 0.62 3.71 -5.36
C ARG A 57 0.05 2.78 -6.46
N ILE A 58 0.92 2.22 -7.30
CA ILE A 58 0.56 1.46 -8.49
C ILE A 58 0.29 -0.02 -8.15
N TRP A 59 0.92 -0.55 -7.09
CA TRP A 59 0.95 -1.98 -6.76
C TRP A 59 -0.39 -2.56 -6.29
N PRO A 60 -1.18 -1.88 -5.43
CA PRO A 60 -2.50 -2.38 -5.03
C PRO A 60 -3.45 -2.51 -6.21
N THR A 61 -3.26 -1.70 -7.26
CA THR A 61 -4.03 -1.79 -8.51
C THR A 61 -3.71 -3.08 -9.24
N PHE A 62 -2.42 -3.37 -9.43
CA PHE A 62 -1.97 -4.52 -10.21
C PHE A 62 -2.46 -5.86 -9.63
N VAL A 63 -2.46 -5.99 -8.31
CA VAL A 63 -2.90 -7.22 -7.63
C VAL A 63 -4.42 -7.41 -7.70
N ILE A 64 -5.22 -6.36 -7.50
CA ILE A 64 -6.69 -6.46 -7.52
C ILE A 64 -7.21 -6.84 -8.93
N TYR A 65 -6.64 -6.25 -10.00
CA TYR A 65 -7.06 -6.58 -11.36
C TYR A 65 -6.66 -8.01 -11.78
N TRP A 66 -5.59 -8.56 -11.21
CA TRP A 66 -5.18 -9.95 -11.46
C TRP A 66 -6.15 -10.98 -10.88
N TYR A 67 -6.74 -10.72 -9.71
CA TYR A 67 -7.74 -11.59 -9.08
C TYR A 67 -9.11 -11.58 -9.78
N MET A 68 -9.46 -10.54 -10.55
CA MET A 68 -10.72 -10.47 -11.31
C MET A 68 -10.68 -11.23 -12.66
N THR A 69 -9.51 -11.71 -13.07
CA THR A 69 -9.30 -12.39 -14.37
C THR A 69 -9.05 -13.90 -14.22
N ILE A 70 -9.17 -14.44 -12.98
CA ILE A 70 -9.05 -15.87 -12.67
C ILE A 70 -10.42 -16.40 -12.19
#